data_AF-A0A353DC02-F1
#
_entry.id   AF-A0A353DC02-F1
#
_cell.length_a   1.000
_cell.length_b   1.000
_cell.length_c   1.000
_cell.angle_alpha   90.00
_cell.angle_beta   90.00
_cell.angle_gamma   90.00
#
_symmetry.space_group_name_H-M   'P 1'
#
loop_
_entity.id
_entity.type
_entity.pdbx_description
1 polymer ?
#
loop_
_entity_poly.entity_id
_entity_poly.type
_entity_poly.pdbx_seq_one_letter_code
_entity_poly.pdbx_strand_id
1 'polypeptide(L)' 'MKTKETFRCSACGGQSPRWQGQCPSCGEWNTLAAVTVAAKSGKARS' A
#
# COMPACT_ATOMS: atom_id res chain seq x y z
N MET A 1 2.60 11.32 16.02
CA MET A 1 1.89 10.22 15.32
C MET A 1 2.63 9.93 14.02
N LYS A 2 3.30 8.78 13.93
CA LYS A 2 4.15 8.41 12.78
C LYS A 2 3.22 7.82 11.71
N THR A 3 2.94 8.58 10.65
CA THR A 3 2.15 8.07 9.51
C THR A 3 2.86 6.85 8.96
N LYS A 4 2.21 5.68 9.06
CA LYS A 4 2.73 4.45 8.47
C LYS A 4 2.33 4.48 7.00
N GLU A 5 3.23 4.92 6.13
CA GLU A 5 3.02 4.74 4.70
C GLU A 5 3.22 3.27 4.36
N THR A 6 2.25 2.68 3.66
CA THR A 6 2.35 1.35 3.09
C THR A 6 2.26 1.49 1.58
N PHE A 7 2.93 0.64 0.82
CA PHE A 7 2.90 0.65 -0.64
C PHE A 7 2.08 -0.53 -1.12
N ARG A 8 1.12 -0.31 -2.01
CA ARG A 8 0.28 -1.35 -2.60
C ARG A 8 0.58 -1.51 -4.08
N CYS A 9 0.78 -2.75 -4.51
CA CYS A 9 0.96 -3.09 -5.92
C CYS A 9 -0.39 -3.06 -6.64
N SER A 10 -0.47 -2.33 -7.75
CA SER A 10 -1.65 -2.28 -8.63
C SER A 10 -1.83 -3.54 -9.48
N ALA A 11 -0.78 -4.31 -9.75
CA ALA A 11 -0.85 -5.53 -10.57
C ALA A 11 -1.36 -6.75 -9.79
N CYS A 12 -0.88 -6.97 -8.57
CA CYS A 12 -1.26 -8.14 -7.75
C CYS A 12 -1.99 -7.80 -6.45
N GLY A 13 -2.02 -6.53 -6.03
CA GLY A 13 -2.58 -6.12 -4.75
C GLY A 13 -1.65 -6.30 -3.54
N GLY A 14 -0.43 -6.81 -3.72
CA GLY A 14 0.56 -7.02 -2.65
C GLY A 14 0.94 -5.72 -1.93
N GLN A 15 1.22 -5.80 -0.62
CA GLN A 15 1.57 -4.64 0.20
C GLN A 15 3.01 -4.71 0.69
N SER A 16 3.71 -3.58 0.69
CA SER A 16 5.10 -3.46 1.13
C SER A 16 5.25 -2.27 2.09
N PRO A 17 6.03 -2.39 3.18
CA PRO A 17 6.26 -1.30 4.13
C PRO A 17 7.26 -0.24 3.63
N ARG A 18 7.86 -0.45 2.44
CA ARG A 18 8.82 0.46 1.81
C ARG A 18 8.73 0.42 0.29
N TRP A 19 9.03 1.54 -0.37
CA TRP A 19 9.17 1.63 -1.82
C TRP A 19 10.48 0.96 -2.25
N GLN A 20 10.40 -0.01 -3.16
CA GLN A 20 11.58 -0.62 -3.80
C GLN A 20 11.51 -0.58 -5.34
N GLY A 21 10.46 -0.03 -5.94
CA GLY A 21 10.25 0.06 -7.39
C GLY A 21 9.70 -1.24 -7.98
N GLN A 22 10.16 -2.37 -7.45
CA GLN A 22 9.70 -3.71 -7.76
C GLN A 22 8.79 -4.27 -6.67
N CYS A 23 7.66 -4.86 -7.06
CA CYS A 23 6.76 -5.56 -6.14
C CYS A 23 7.39 -6.88 -5.65
N PRO A 24 7.53 -7.11 -4.32
CA PRO A 24 8.06 -8.36 -3.79
C PRO A 24 7.09 -9.55 -3.91
N SER A 25 5.81 -9.29 -4.19
CA SER A 25 4.79 -10.34 -4.34
C SER A 25 4.73 -10.92 -5.75
N CYS A 26 4.84 -10.09 -6.79
CA CYS A 26 4.70 -10.53 -8.19
C CYS A 26 5.91 -10.21 -9.07
N GLY A 27 6.90 -9.47 -8.57
CA GLY A 27 8.10 -9.10 -9.33
C GLY A 27 7.92 -7.94 -10.31
N GLU A 28 6.72 -7.37 -10.42
CA GLU A 28 6.41 -6.28 -11.36
C GLU A 28 7.05 -4.95 -10.95
N TRP A 29 7.53 -4.20 -11.93
CA TRP A 29 8.13 -2.88 -11.76
C TRP A 29 7.11 -1.77 -11.97
N ASN A 30 7.28 -0.63 -11.32
CA ASN A 30 6.42 0.56 -11.47
C ASN A 30 4.93 0.33 -11.10
N THR A 31 4.62 -0.73 -10.35
CA THR A 31 3.26 -1.05 -9.90
C THR A 31 3.01 -0.70 -8.43
N LEU A 32 4.05 -0.41 -7.64
CA LEU A 32 3.93 -0.04 -6.23
C LEU A 32 3.47 1.42 -6.08
N ALA A 33 2.26 1.62 -5.55
CA ALA A 33 1.70 2.93 -5.24
C ALA A 33 1.61 3.14 -3.72
N ALA A 34 1.95 4.34 -3.23
CA ALA A 34 1.82 4.68 -1.81
C ALA A 34 0.33 4.74 -1.41
N VAL A 35 -0.04 3.93 -0.44
CA VAL A 35 -1.32 4.00 0.27
C VAL A 35 -1.04 4.55 1.66
N THR A 36 -1.46 5.81 1.86
CA THR A 36 -1.59 6.35 3.20
C THR A 36 -2.71 5.58 3.88
N VAL A 37 -2.35 4.67 4.79
CA VAL A 37 -3.30 4.22 5.81
C VAL A 37 -3.48 5.38 6.79
N ALA A 38 -4.09 6.47 6.32
CA ALA A 38 -4.89 7.28 7.20
C ALA A 38 -5.87 6.28 7.81
N ALA A 39 -5.72 5.98 9.10
CA ALA A 39 -6.63 5.12 9.83
C ALA A 39 -8.03 5.58 9.45
N LYS A 40 -8.71 4.83 8.58
CA LYS A 40 -10.08 5.09 8.20
C LYS A 40 -10.88 4.73 9.44
N SER A 41 -10.94 5.65 10.41
CA SER A 41 -12.12 5.87 11.21
C SER A 41 -13.26 6.01 10.21
N GLY A 42 -14.07 4.97 10.08
CA GLY A 42 -15.11 4.94 9.05
C GLY A 42 -15.51 3.55 8.62
N LYS A 43 -15.72 2.62 9.56
CA LYS A 43 -16.72 1.58 9.32
C LYS A 43 -18.08 2.27 9.45
N ALA A 44 -18.73 2.38 8.29
CA ALA A 44 -20.16 2.39 8.02
C ALA A 44 -21.12 2.77 9.17
N ARG A 45 -21.91 3.80 8.87
CA ARG A 45 -23.23 4.12 9.43
C ARG A 45 -24.07 2.87 9.72
N SER A 46 -24.73 2.83 10.87
CA SER A 46 -26.03 2.19 11.11
C SER A 46 -26.69 2.89 12.29
#